data_AF-A0A350KMJ4-F1
#
_entry.id   AF-A0A350KMJ4-F1
#
_cell.length_a   1.000
_cell.length_b   1.000
_cell.length_c   1.000
_cell.angle_alpha   90.00
_cell.angle_beta   90.00
_cell.angle_gamma   90.00
#
_symmetry.space_group_name_H-M   'P 1'
#
loop_
_entity.id
_entity.type
_entity.pdbx_description
1 polymer ?
#
loop_
_entity_poly.entity_id
_entity_poly.type
_entity_poly.pdbx_seq_one_letter_code
_entity_poly.pdbx_strand_id
1 'polypeptide(L)'
;MAFFVAVSMLASCRGVPLFSKRVDQSAFHVADADIVEKGEDAAPAVVPVEMVRVGVLVPLTGASAKTGEVLRNAALMSLFDIASQKLILQFYDTEGTPDGARKAAKLAISQGAELIIGPLYSKNVRAVRPVTHDADVGVITFSTDPSNLGDGVYTIGTLTSQQVEHIVRFACDKGYKRLAVVSQDNAAGDIVSMAAKAATDACGGTITKAAFYEPNGDFQAAVSPIMPKLLEDLETEREDEVKRLERAREQVAQGHPVLMKNEETGEMEERHMSSEQLQTLIDELKEKELQRDPFEFDAVL
;
A
#
# COMPACT_ATOMS: atom_id res chain seq x y z
N MET A 1 54.13 39.00 -16.93
CA MET A 1 53.42 40.30 -16.83
C MET A 1 51.96 40.04 -17.14
N ALA A 2 50.96 40.32 -16.30
CA ALA A 2 50.93 40.85 -14.95
C ALA A 2 49.66 40.30 -14.27
N PHE A 3 49.77 40.15 -12.95
CA PHE A 3 48.68 39.95 -12.01
C PHE A 3 47.57 40.99 -12.20
N PHE A 4 46.29 40.61 -12.05
CA PHE A 4 45.39 41.35 -11.17
C PHE A 4 44.21 40.47 -10.73
N VAL A 5 44.12 40.33 -9.41
CA VAL A 5 43.05 39.68 -8.65
C VAL A 5 41.85 40.61 -8.61
N ALA A 6 40.66 40.11 -8.87
CA ALA A 6 39.41 40.77 -8.51
C ALA A 6 38.40 39.72 -8.03
N VAL A 7 38.43 39.48 -6.72
CA VAL A 7 37.36 38.84 -5.95
C VAL A 7 36.19 39.82 -5.91
N SER A 8 35.01 39.41 -6.39
CA SER A 8 33.77 40.15 -6.14
C SER A 8 32.62 39.19 -5.86
N MET A 9 32.25 39.20 -4.58
CA MET A 9 31.05 38.74 -3.89
C MET A 9 29.97 37.96 -4.65
N LEU A 10 29.78 36.73 -4.17
CA LEU A 10 28.50 36.01 -4.10
C LEU A 10 27.45 36.84 -3.34
N ALA A 11 26.25 37.04 -3.91
CA ALA A 11 24.96 37.00 -3.22
C ALA A 11 23.81 37.43 -4.15
N SER A 12 22.97 36.48 -4.59
CA SER A 12 21.51 36.66 -4.71
C SER A 12 20.83 35.35 -5.10
N CYS A 13 20.79 34.39 -4.16
CA CYS A 13 19.69 33.44 -4.13
C CYS A 13 18.50 34.16 -3.47
N ARG A 14 17.44 34.46 -4.23
CA ARG A 14 16.15 34.85 -3.66
C ARG A 14 15.54 33.61 -3.00
N GLY A 15 15.73 33.47 -1.70
CA GLY A 15 14.99 32.53 -0.87
C GLY A 15 13.55 33.02 -0.70
N VAL A 16 12.59 32.14 -0.98
CA VAL A 16 11.21 32.27 -0.54
C VAL A 16 11.21 32.18 1.00
N PRO A 17 10.65 33.16 1.73
CA PRO A 17 10.64 33.07 3.18
C PRO A 17 9.60 32.03 3.64
N LEU A 18 10.07 30.82 3.94
CA LEU A 18 9.41 29.88 4.85
C LEU A 18 9.54 30.41 6.28
N PHE A 19 8.76 31.43 6.62
CA PHE A 19 8.51 31.75 8.02
C PHE A 19 7.39 30.83 8.53
N SER A 20 7.76 29.61 8.93
CA SER A 20 6.96 28.93 9.94
C SER A 20 7.14 29.73 11.24
N LYS A 21 6.04 30.27 11.78
CA LYS A 21 6.05 30.70 13.17
C LYS A 21 6.39 29.46 13.98
N ARG A 22 7.57 29.45 14.65
CA ARG A 22 7.80 28.54 15.76
C ARG A 22 6.63 28.73 16.71
N VAL A 23 5.92 27.64 16.99
CA VAL A 23 5.00 27.60 18.13
C VAL A 23 5.86 27.90 19.36
N ASP A 24 5.56 29.02 20.01
CA ASP A 24 6.19 29.37 21.26
C ASP A 24 5.74 28.34 22.31
N GLN A 25 6.65 27.45 22.68
CA GLN A 25 6.39 26.38 23.64
C GLN A 25 6.23 26.92 25.08
N SER A 26 6.40 28.23 25.30
CA SER A 26 6.11 28.88 26.59
C SER A 26 4.61 29.15 26.82
N ALA A 27 3.75 28.92 25.82
CA ALA A 27 2.30 29.06 25.93
C ALA A 27 1.60 27.95 26.77
N PHE A 28 2.35 26.97 27.27
CA PHE A 28 1.84 25.92 28.16
C PHE A 28 2.51 26.02 29.53
N HIS A 29 2.10 27.02 30.32
CA HIS A 29 2.44 27.08 31.74
C HIS A 29 1.17 26.96 32.59
N VAL A 30 1.18 26.00 33.51
CA VAL A 30 0.06 25.60 34.38
C VAL A 30 -0.07 26.53 35.60
N ALA A 31 0.33 27.80 35.47
CA ALA A 31 0.50 28.70 36.61
C ALA A 31 -0.38 29.97 36.59
N ASP A 32 -1.17 30.23 35.54
CA ASP A 32 -2.07 31.41 35.53
C ASP A 32 -3.49 31.09 36.03
N ALA A 33 -3.58 30.21 37.03
CA ALA A 33 -4.81 29.98 37.78
C ALA A 33 -4.81 30.86 39.04
N ASP A 34 -4.96 32.18 38.88
CA ASP A 34 -5.23 33.08 40.00
C ASP A 34 -6.40 34.04 39.71
N ILE A 35 -7.50 33.72 40.39
CA ILE A 35 -8.52 34.55 41.05
C ILE A 35 -8.61 36.02 40.59
N VAL A 36 -9.71 36.36 39.90
CA VAL A 36 -10.15 37.75 39.70
C VAL A 36 -11.21 38.11 40.75
N GLU A 37 -10.90 39.15 41.53
CA GLU A 37 -11.84 39.84 42.43
C GLU A 37 -13.00 40.50 41.67
N LYS A 38 -14.15 40.52 42.35
CA LYS A 38 -15.45 40.97 41.90
C LYS A 38 -15.52 42.51 41.79
N GLY A 39 -15.82 43.03 40.60
CA GLY A 39 -16.16 44.44 40.33
C GLY A 39 -17.34 44.55 39.35
N GLU A 40 -18.21 45.52 39.61
CA GLU A 40 -19.60 45.76 39.16
C GLU A 40 -20.06 45.51 37.70
N ASP A 41 -21.36 45.17 37.65
CA ASP A 41 -22.31 45.01 36.53
C ASP A 41 -22.02 45.76 35.23
N ALA A 42 -21.68 44.99 34.20
CA ALA A 42 -22.15 45.20 32.84
C ALA A 42 -22.55 43.83 32.28
N ALA A 43 -23.79 43.70 31.76
CA ALA A 43 -24.26 42.48 31.12
C ALA A 43 -23.23 42.02 30.06
N PRO A 44 -22.76 40.77 30.08
CA PRO A 44 -21.72 40.34 29.15
C PRO A 44 -22.25 40.48 27.73
N ALA A 45 -21.59 41.32 26.93
CA ALA A 45 -21.74 41.26 25.49
C ALA A 45 -21.47 39.81 25.07
N VAL A 46 -22.44 39.18 24.42
CA VAL A 46 -22.27 37.83 23.87
C VAL A 46 -21.20 37.93 22.78
N VAL A 47 -19.96 37.67 23.14
CA VAL A 47 -18.88 37.46 22.18
C VAL A 47 -19.27 36.21 21.41
N PRO A 48 -19.47 36.26 20.07
CA PRO A 48 -19.74 35.06 19.29
C PRO A 48 -18.59 34.09 19.55
N VAL A 49 -18.90 32.94 20.12
CA VAL A 49 -17.92 31.86 20.22
C VAL A 49 -17.67 31.41 18.79
N GLU A 50 -16.48 31.66 18.28
CA GLU A 50 -16.06 31.16 16.96
C GLU A 50 -16.02 29.63 17.04
N MET A 51 -17.04 29.00 16.44
CA MET A 51 -17.20 27.55 16.39
C MET A 51 -16.48 27.04 15.15
N VAL A 52 -15.54 26.11 15.33
CA VAL A 52 -14.87 25.42 14.23
C VAL A 52 -15.78 24.31 13.71
N ARG A 53 -16.09 24.34 12.41
CA ARG A 53 -16.97 23.35 11.78
C ARG A 53 -16.16 22.33 10.99
N VAL A 54 -16.32 21.06 11.35
CA VAL A 54 -15.59 19.95 10.73
C VAL A 54 -16.58 19.01 10.04
N GLY A 55 -16.38 18.83 8.73
CA GLY A 55 -17.13 17.87 7.93
C GLY A 55 -16.50 16.49 8.00
N VAL A 56 -17.24 15.49 8.46
CA VAL A 56 -16.79 14.09 8.54
C VAL A 56 -17.41 13.30 7.40
N LEU A 57 -16.60 12.93 6.42
CA LEU A 57 -16.99 12.18 5.23
C LEU A 57 -16.73 10.69 5.44
N VAL A 58 -17.79 9.92 5.67
CA VAL A 58 -17.74 8.47 5.90
C VAL A 58 -18.83 7.76 5.10
N PRO A 59 -18.66 6.48 4.71
CA PRO A 59 -19.69 5.74 3.99
C PRO A 59 -20.77 5.26 4.97
N LEU A 60 -21.86 6.04 5.13
CA LEU A 60 -22.99 5.69 5.98
C LEU A 60 -23.99 4.78 5.27
N THR A 61 -23.96 4.76 3.94
CA THR A 61 -24.69 3.80 3.10
C THR A 61 -23.75 3.05 2.14
N GLY A 62 -24.31 2.13 1.36
CA GLY A 62 -23.58 1.30 0.41
C GLY A 62 -22.88 0.10 1.07
N ALA A 63 -21.97 -0.54 0.32
CA ALA A 63 -21.30 -1.78 0.75
C ALA A 63 -20.47 -1.63 2.04
N SER A 64 -20.06 -0.40 2.36
CA SER A 64 -19.18 -0.10 3.49
C SER A 64 -19.90 0.62 4.64
N ALA A 65 -21.23 0.64 4.63
CA ALA A 65 -22.07 1.31 5.63
C ALA A 65 -21.66 0.96 7.07
N LYS A 66 -21.43 -0.34 7.34
CA LYS A 66 -21.01 -0.82 8.66
C LYS A 66 -19.71 -0.19 9.14
N THR A 67 -18.73 0.00 8.25
CA THR A 67 -17.45 0.64 8.58
C THR A 67 -17.64 2.13 8.83
N GLY A 68 -18.45 2.82 8.02
CA GLY A 68 -18.72 4.25 8.25
C GLY A 68 -19.49 4.51 9.54
N GLU A 69 -20.40 3.62 9.93
CA GLU A 69 -21.08 3.66 11.23
C GLU A 69 -20.10 3.53 12.41
N VAL A 70 -19.14 2.62 12.32
CA VAL A 70 -18.06 2.50 13.33
C VAL A 70 -17.24 3.79 13.42
N LEU A 71 -16.84 4.36 12.28
CA LEU A 71 -16.08 5.61 12.24
C LEU A 71 -16.87 6.80 12.80
N ARG A 72 -18.17 6.90 12.47
CA ARG A 72 -19.06 7.92 13.02
C ARG A 72 -19.13 7.82 14.54
N ASN A 73 -19.37 6.62 15.05
CA ASN A 73 -19.49 6.40 16.49
C ASN A 73 -18.17 6.70 17.20
N ALA A 74 -17.03 6.31 16.64
CA ALA A 74 -15.71 6.63 17.19
C ALA A 74 -15.46 8.16 17.24
N ALA A 75 -15.82 8.90 16.18
CA ALA A 75 -15.70 10.36 16.14
C ALA A 75 -16.63 11.06 17.15
N LEU A 76 -17.83 10.51 17.39
CA LEU A 76 -18.74 11.02 18.41
C LEU A 76 -18.21 10.76 19.82
N MET A 77 -17.63 9.58 20.06
CA MET A 77 -17.00 9.25 21.34
C MET A 77 -15.82 10.18 21.64
N SER A 78 -14.96 10.44 20.66
CA SER A 78 -13.80 11.33 20.85
C SER A 78 -14.20 12.79 21.10
N LEU A 79 -15.37 13.23 20.62
CA LEU A 79 -15.88 14.57 20.93
C LEU A 79 -16.17 14.74 22.43
N PHE A 80 -16.64 13.69 23.12
CA PHE A 80 -16.86 13.72 24.56
C PHE A 80 -15.55 13.86 25.35
N ASP A 81 -14.45 13.26 24.85
CA ASP A 81 -13.14 13.31 25.50
C ASP A 81 -12.47 14.69 25.38
N ILE A 82 -12.69 15.40 24.27
CA ILE A 82 -12.05 16.70 24.00
C ILE A 82 -12.66 17.83 24.84
N ALA A 83 -13.90 17.66 25.36
CA ALA A 83 -14.63 18.64 26.18
C ALA A 83 -14.64 20.08 25.61
N SER A 84 -14.45 20.25 24.29
CA SER A 84 -14.41 21.56 23.63
C SER A 84 -15.82 22.00 23.26
N GLN A 85 -16.24 23.14 23.81
CA GLN A 85 -17.52 23.77 23.46
C GLN A 85 -17.48 24.49 22.10
N LYS A 86 -16.35 24.47 21.39
CA LYS A 86 -16.11 25.22 20.15
C LYS A 86 -16.09 24.36 18.88
N LEU A 87 -16.32 23.06 18.97
CA LEU A 87 -16.21 22.14 17.82
C LEU A 87 -17.59 21.63 17.39
N ILE A 88 -17.90 21.75 16.10
CA ILE A 88 -19.10 21.17 15.48
C ILE A 88 -18.68 20.09 14.50
N LEU A 89 -19.08 18.85 14.76
CA LEU A 89 -18.92 17.75 13.80
C LEU A 89 -20.21 17.57 12.99
N GLN A 90 -20.10 17.53 11.67
CA GLN A 90 -21.22 17.23 10.77
C GLN A 90 -20.86 16.05 9.87
N PHE A 91 -21.72 15.04 9.81
CA PHE A 91 -21.45 13.81 9.07
C PHE A 91 -22.12 13.85 7.70
N TYR A 92 -21.35 13.46 6.69
CA TYR A 92 -21.80 13.42 5.30
C TYR A 92 -21.53 12.04 4.71
N ASP A 93 -22.58 11.46 4.12
CA ASP A 93 -22.50 10.13 3.52
C ASP A 93 -21.75 10.17 2.19
N THR A 94 -20.70 9.37 2.08
CA THR A 94 -19.93 9.21 0.84
C THR A 94 -20.44 8.07 -0.04
N GLU A 95 -21.38 7.27 0.45
CA GLU A 95 -21.91 6.05 -0.19
C GLU A 95 -20.82 4.99 -0.51
N GLY A 96 -19.59 5.20 -0.06
CA GLY A 96 -18.43 4.40 -0.44
C GLY A 96 -17.94 4.64 -1.88
N THR A 97 -18.43 5.68 -2.56
CA THR A 97 -18.13 5.94 -3.99
C THR A 97 -17.40 7.27 -4.22
N PRO A 98 -16.66 7.42 -5.33
CA PRO A 98 -16.04 8.69 -5.71
C PRO A 98 -17.06 9.83 -5.93
N ASP A 99 -18.20 9.54 -6.54
CA ASP A 99 -19.25 10.54 -6.79
C ASP A 99 -19.95 10.97 -5.49
N GLY A 100 -20.32 10.03 -4.64
CA GLY A 100 -20.90 10.30 -3.33
C GLY A 100 -19.94 11.12 -2.45
N ALA A 101 -18.65 10.76 -2.41
CA ALA A 101 -17.64 11.53 -1.69
C ALA A 101 -17.52 12.97 -2.20
N ARG A 102 -17.51 13.19 -3.51
CA ARG A 102 -17.48 14.55 -4.10
C ARG A 102 -18.72 15.36 -3.73
N LYS A 103 -19.92 14.74 -3.80
CA LYS A 103 -21.18 15.39 -3.41
C LYS A 103 -21.17 15.75 -1.92
N ALA A 104 -20.73 14.83 -1.07
CA ALA A 104 -20.58 15.04 0.36
C ALA A 104 -19.61 16.19 0.67
N ALA A 105 -18.46 16.26 -0.01
CA ALA A 105 -17.49 17.35 0.18
C ALA A 105 -18.07 18.71 -0.20
N LYS A 106 -18.74 18.79 -1.36
CA LYS A 106 -19.43 20.03 -1.79
C LYS A 106 -20.47 20.49 -0.77
N LEU A 107 -21.22 19.55 -0.21
CA LEU A 107 -22.24 19.84 0.80
C LEU A 107 -21.61 20.28 2.14
N ALA A 108 -20.52 19.64 2.56
CA ALA A 108 -19.79 20.05 3.75
C ALA A 108 -19.26 21.49 3.63
N ILE A 109 -18.62 21.80 2.50
CA ILE A 109 -18.07 23.13 2.22
C ILE A 109 -19.19 24.17 2.14
N SER A 110 -20.31 23.88 1.46
CA SER A 110 -21.43 24.83 1.36
C SER A 110 -22.12 25.08 2.71
N GLN A 111 -21.98 24.16 3.67
CA GLN A 111 -22.44 24.32 5.04
C GLN A 111 -21.38 24.93 5.97
N GLY A 112 -20.24 25.35 5.42
CA GLY A 112 -19.19 26.09 6.12
C GLY A 112 -18.15 25.22 6.82
N ALA A 113 -17.92 23.98 6.38
CA ALA A 113 -16.85 23.15 6.91
C ALA A 113 -15.48 23.79 6.62
N GLU A 114 -14.70 24.03 7.66
CA GLU A 114 -13.33 24.61 7.59
C GLU A 114 -12.26 23.51 7.49
N LEU A 115 -12.61 22.30 7.90
CA LEU A 115 -11.76 21.11 7.80
C LEU A 115 -12.64 19.91 7.44
N ILE A 116 -12.10 19.01 6.63
CA ILE A 116 -12.72 17.72 6.34
C ILE A 116 -11.91 16.59 6.95
N ILE A 117 -12.58 15.68 7.65
CA ILE A 117 -12.05 14.39 8.09
C ILE A 117 -12.68 13.29 7.22
N GLY A 118 -11.86 12.40 6.68
CA GLY A 118 -12.22 11.49 5.60
C GLY A 118 -11.88 12.06 4.22
N PRO A 119 -12.17 11.34 3.12
CA PRO A 119 -12.93 10.10 3.07
C PRO A 119 -12.09 8.84 3.40
N LEU A 120 -12.75 7.67 3.38
CA LEU A 120 -12.14 6.37 3.70
C LEU A 120 -11.25 5.81 2.59
N TYR A 121 -11.72 5.83 1.35
CA TYR A 121 -11.06 5.15 0.23
C TYR A 121 -10.19 6.07 -0.61
N SER A 122 -9.06 5.55 -1.07
CA SER A 122 -8.10 6.25 -1.94
C SER A 122 -8.77 6.93 -3.16
N LYS A 123 -9.64 6.22 -3.86
CA LYS A 123 -10.43 6.77 -4.98
C LYS A 123 -11.38 7.92 -4.58
N ASN A 124 -11.87 7.91 -3.35
CA ASN A 124 -12.74 8.98 -2.83
C ASN A 124 -11.90 10.22 -2.51
N VAL A 125 -10.68 10.04 -2.00
CA VAL A 125 -9.75 11.17 -1.73
C VAL A 125 -9.44 11.92 -3.03
N ARG A 126 -9.11 11.19 -4.11
CA ARG A 126 -8.91 11.79 -5.43
C ARG A 126 -10.12 12.59 -5.92
N ALA A 127 -11.33 12.11 -5.61
CA ALA A 127 -12.56 12.74 -6.07
C ALA A 127 -12.93 14.01 -5.30
N VAL A 128 -12.54 14.13 -4.04
CA VAL A 128 -12.80 15.34 -3.22
C VAL A 128 -11.74 16.42 -3.42
N ARG A 129 -10.49 16.02 -3.72
CA ARG A 129 -9.33 16.93 -3.77
C ARG A 129 -9.55 18.21 -4.61
N PRO A 130 -10.14 18.17 -5.84
CA PRO A 130 -10.36 19.41 -6.59
C PRO A 130 -11.31 20.37 -5.86
N VAL A 131 -12.41 19.85 -5.31
CA VAL A 131 -13.43 20.68 -4.64
C VAL A 131 -12.88 21.28 -3.34
N THR A 132 -12.11 20.51 -2.58
CA THR A 132 -11.54 20.97 -1.31
C THR A 132 -10.40 21.95 -1.54
N HIS A 133 -9.60 21.75 -2.59
CA HIS A 133 -8.54 22.67 -2.99
C HIS A 133 -9.09 24.01 -3.46
N ASP A 134 -10.10 24.02 -4.34
CA ASP A 134 -10.74 25.25 -4.83
C ASP A 134 -11.36 26.10 -3.70
N ALA A 135 -11.74 25.45 -2.59
CA ALA A 135 -12.33 26.08 -1.42
C ALA A 135 -11.32 26.40 -0.30
N ASP A 136 -10.04 26.09 -0.48
CA ASP A 136 -8.98 26.20 0.55
C ASP A 136 -9.32 25.45 1.86
N VAL A 137 -9.97 24.29 1.74
CA VAL A 137 -10.36 23.44 2.87
C VAL A 137 -9.42 22.24 2.98
N GLY A 138 -8.76 22.11 4.12
CA GLY A 138 -7.87 20.99 4.42
C GLY A 138 -8.61 19.66 4.58
N VAL A 139 -7.94 18.56 4.24
CA VAL A 139 -8.49 17.20 4.31
C VAL A 139 -7.57 16.30 5.14
N ILE A 140 -8.12 15.62 6.15
CA ILE A 140 -7.45 14.55 6.90
C ILE A 140 -8.14 13.22 6.54
N THR A 141 -7.58 12.46 5.62
CA THR A 141 -8.15 11.20 5.14
C THR A 141 -7.82 10.00 6.05
N PHE A 142 -8.66 8.95 6.00
CA PHE A 142 -8.36 7.64 6.56
C PHE A 142 -7.58 6.73 5.57
N SER A 143 -7.42 7.15 4.32
CA SER A 143 -6.68 6.39 3.32
C SER A 143 -5.19 6.37 3.66
N THR A 144 -4.57 5.20 3.51
CA THR A 144 -3.13 4.97 3.72
C THR A 144 -2.33 4.97 2.43
N ASP A 145 -2.96 5.40 1.32
CA ASP A 145 -2.34 5.49 0.00
C ASP A 145 -1.52 6.79 -0.11
N PRO A 146 -0.18 6.70 -0.19
CA PRO A 146 0.69 7.87 -0.21
C PRO A 146 0.50 8.74 -1.46
N SER A 147 -0.02 8.20 -2.56
CA SER A 147 -0.22 8.94 -3.81
C SER A 147 -1.28 10.05 -3.71
N ASN A 148 -2.13 10.00 -2.67
CA ASN A 148 -3.19 10.98 -2.46
C ASN A 148 -2.77 12.14 -1.55
N LEU A 149 -1.60 12.09 -0.93
CA LEU A 149 -1.18 13.05 0.10
C LEU A 149 -0.44 14.25 -0.51
N GLY A 150 -0.39 15.34 0.27
CA GLY A 150 0.13 16.64 -0.19
C GLY A 150 -0.99 17.57 -0.63
N ASP A 151 -0.62 18.82 -0.93
CA ASP A 151 -1.54 19.87 -1.43
C ASP A 151 -2.83 20.03 -0.61
N GLY A 152 -2.70 20.06 0.72
CA GLY A 152 -3.83 20.20 1.65
C GLY A 152 -4.49 18.88 2.06
N VAL A 153 -3.99 17.73 1.59
CA VAL A 153 -4.44 16.40 2.00
C VAL A 153 -3.40 15.73 2.90
N TYR A 154 -3.82 15.35 4.10
CA TYR A 154 -3.06 14.67 5.13
C TYR A 154 -3.75 13.35 5.49
N THR A 155 -3.05 12.41 6.10
CA THR A 155 -3.65 11.16 6.60
C THR A 155 -3.53 11.05 8.11
N ILE A 156 -4.53 10.43 8.75
CA ILE A 156 -4.47 10.03 10.16
C ILE A 156 -3.87 8.63 10.34
N GLY A 157 -3.78 7.84 9.26
CA GLY A 157 -3.27 6.47 9.29
C GLY A 157 -1.77 6.38 9.00
N THR A 158 -1.17 5.25 9.34
CA THR A 158 0.19 4.91 8.91
C THR A 158 0.18 4.46 7.44
N LEU A 159 1.11 4.96 6.64
CA LEU A 159 1.13 4.65 5.21
C LEU A 159 1.40 3.16 4.99
N THR A 160 0.71 2.56 4.02
CA THR A 160 0.95 1.15 3.66
C THR A 160 2.40 0.94 3.25
N SER A 161 2.99 1.88 2.51
CA SER A 161 4.41 1.83 2.13
C SER A 161 5.36 1.85 3.33
N GLN A 162 5.07 2.68 4.34
CA GLN A 162 5.88 2.73 5.57
C GLN A 162 5.80 1.41 6.33
N GLN A 163 4.60 0.84 6.46
CA GLN A 163 4.42 -0.45 7.14
C GLN A 163 5.23 -1.57 6.45
N VAL A 164 5.17 -1.62 5.11
CA VAL A 164 5.94 -2.58 4.31
C VAL A 164 7.45 -2.36 4.50
N GLU A 165 7.92 -1.12 4.39
CA GLU A 165 9.33 -0.77 4.62
C GLU A 165 9.81 -1.25 5.99
N HIS A 166 9.01 -1.04 7.04
CA HIS A 166 9.32 -1.48 8.39
C HIS A 166 9.46 -3.01 8.49
N ILE A 167 8.56 -3.78 7.85
CA ILE A 167 8.61 -5.25 7.83
C ILE A 167 9.84 -5.75 7.08
N VAL A 168 10.10 -5.20 5.89
CA VAL A 168 11.26 -5.59 5.07
C VAL A 168 12.56 -5.29 5.79
N ARG A 169 12.69 -4.09 6.37
CA ARG A 169 13.88 -3.71 7.13
C ARG A 169 14.12 -4.66 8.30
N PHE A 170 13.07 -5.01 9.04
CA PHE A 170 13.18 -6.00 10.11
C PHE A 170 13.67 -7.37 9.59
N ALA A 171 13.17 -7.83 8.45
CA ALA A 171 13.64 -9.07 7.83
C ALA A 171 15.12 -8.99 7.44
N CYS A 172 15.54 -7.87 6.84
CA CYS A 172 16.93 -7.62 6.48
C CYS A 172 17.87 -7.58 7.70
N ASP A 173 17.42 -7.00 8.82
CA ASP A 173 18.16 -6.97 10.09
C ASP A 173 18.34 -8.38 10.69
N LYS A 174 17.47 -9.32 10.34
CA LYS A 174 17.60 -10.75 10.67
C LYS A 174 18.50 -11.54 9.71
N GLY A 175 19.02 -10.88 8.67
CA GLY A 175 19.89 -11.50 7.67
C GLY A 175 19.17 -12.09 6.45
N TYR A 176 17.84 -11.93 6.35
CA TYR A 176 17.10 -12.32 5.16
C TYR A 176 17.41 -11.34 4.02
N LYS A 177 17.86 -11.84 2.86
CA LYS A 177 18.28 -11.01 1.73
C LYS A 177 17.59 -11.38 0.43
N ARG A 178 17.01 -12.56 0.33
CA ARG A 178 16.22 -12.99 -0.83
C ARG A 178 14.78 -13.06 -0.38
N LEU A 179 13.89 -12.24 -0.91
CA LEU A 179 12.50 -12.19 -0.47
C LEU A 179 11.56 -12.52 -1.63
N ALA A 180 10.41 -13.09 -1.32
CA ALA A 180 9.29 -13.17 -2.25
C ALA A 180 8.19 -12.20 -1.81
N VAL A 181 7.41 -11.70 -2.76
CA VAL A 181 6.25 -10.82 -2.48
C VAL A 181 4.97 -11.50 -2.94
N VAL A 182 3.96 -11.54 -2.07
CA VAL A 182 2.59 -11.90 -2.45
C VAL A 182 1.71 -10.69 -2.26
N SER A 183 1.06 -10.23 -3.33
CA SER A 183 0.21 -9.04 -3.25
C SER A 183 -1.07 -9.16 -4.03
N GLN A 184 -2.00 -8.24 -3.79
CA GLN A 184 -3.23 -8.18 -4.57
C GLN A 184 -2.94 -7.65 -5.98
N ASP A 185 -3.63 -8.16 -6.99
CA ASP A 185 -3.57 -7.61 -8.34
C ASP A 185 -4.45 -6.36 -8.47
N ASN A 186 -4.01 -5.27 -7.83
CA ASN A 186 -4.64 -3.96 -7.90
C ASN A 186 -3.69 -2.85 -7.40
N ALA A 187 -4.15 -1.61 -7.48
CA ALA A 187 -3.39 -0.43 -7.05
C ALA A 187 -2.88 -0.49 -5.59
N ALA A 188 -3.58 -1.18 -4.68
CA ALA A 188 -3.09 -1.35 -3.31
C ALA A 188 -1.91 -2.34 -3.25
N GLY A 189 -1.96 -3.41 -4.03
CA GLY A 189 -0.85 -4.35 -4.16
C GLY A 189 0.35 -3.77 -4.92
N ASP A 190 0.12 -2.84 -5.84
CA ASP A 190 1.21 -2.07 -6.47
C ASP A 190 2.01 -1.28 -5.43
N ILE A 191 1.33 -0.60 -4.50
CA ILE A 191 1.97 0.16 -3.41
C ILE A 191 2.80 -0.79 -2.53
N VAL A 192 2.26 -1.96 -2.19
CA VAL A 192 2.96 -2.96 -1.39
C VAL A 192 4.20 -3.46 -2.12
N SER A 193 4.05 -3.88 -3.38
CA SER A 193 5.12 -4.48 -4.17
C SER A 193 6.25 -3.49 -4.45
N MET A 194 5.92 -2.24 -4.78
CA MET A 194 6.90 -1.18 -4.97
C MET A 194 7.64 -0.84 -3.67
N ALA A 195 6.93 -0.73 -2.54
CA ALA A 195 7.54 -0.47 -1.24
C ALA A 195 8.46 -1.62 -0.80
N ALA A 196 8.02 -2.87 -1.00
CA ALA A 196 8.82 -4.06 -0.69
C ALA A 196 10.10 -4.09 -1.53
N LYS A 197 9.99 -3.86 -2.85
CA LYS A 197 11.14 -3.79 -3.75
C LYS A 197 12.14 -2.72 -3.31
N ALA A 198 11.67 -1.49 -3.10
CA ALA A 198 12.52 -0.37 -2.70
C ALA A 198 13.23 -0.62 -1.37
N ALA A 199 12.50 -1.13 -0.36
CA ALA A 199 13.06 -1.42 0.96
C ALA A 199 14.06 -2.59 0.90
N THR A 200 13.80 -3.60 0.07
CA THR A 200 14.69 -4.75 -0.11
C THR A 200 15.99 -4.32 -0.78
N ASP A 201 15.90 -3.51 -1.84
CA ASP A 201 17.06 -2.94 -2.53
C ASP A 201 17.90 -2.09 -1.57
N ALA A 202 17.26 -1.26 -0.74
CA ALA A 202 17.94 -0.39 0.22
C ALA A 202 18.75 -1.17 1.26
N CYS A 203 18.38 -2.42 1.56
CA CYS A 203 19.11 -3.28 2.49
C CYS A 203 20.10 -4.22 1.77
N GLY A 204 20.29 -4.09 0.46
CA GLY A 204 21.15 -4.95 -0.35
C GLY A 204 20.60 -6.37 -0.58
N GLY A 205 19.29 -6.55 -0.42
CA GLY A 205 18.59 -7.78 -0.78
C GLY A 205 18.08 -7.77 -2.21
N THR A 206 17.31 -8.80 -2.57
CA THR A 206 16.61 -8.91 -3.84
C THR A 206 15.23 -9.55 -3.65
N ILE A 207 14.26 -9.12 -4.45
CA ILE A 207 13.01 -9.87 -4.63
C ILE A 207 13.25 -10.95 -5.69
N THR A 208 13.10 -12.23 -5.34
CA THR A 208 13.37 -13.36 -6.27
C THR A 208 12.11 -13.95 -6.87
N LYS A 209 10.95 -13.78 -6.21
CA LYS A 209 9.64 -14.18 -6.72
C LYS A 209 8.59 -13.15 -6.38
N ALA A 210 7.56 -13.08 -7.22
CA ALA A 210 6.36 -12.32 -6.95
C ALA A 210 5.14 -13.13 -7.39
N ALA A 211 4.07 -13.08 -6.58
CA ALA A 211 2.77 -13.63 -6.92
C ALA A 211 1.70 -12.56 -6.70
N PHE A 212 0.72 -12.53 -7.59
CA PHE A 212 -0.39 -11.60 -7.53
C PHE A 212 -1.71 -12.35 -7.52
N TYR A 213 -2.63 -11.96 -6.64
CA TYR A 213 -3.93 -12.60 -6.50
C TYR A 213 -5.07 -11.58 -6.59
N GLU A 214 -6.18 -11.96 -7.20
CA GLU A 214 -7.38 -11.14 -7.13
C GLU A 214 -7.99 -11.19 -5.73
N PRO A 215 -8.51 -10.08 -5.15
CA PRO A 215 -9.03 -10.06 -3.79
C PRO A 215 -10.12 -11.10 -3.46
N ASN A 216 -10.86 -11.57 -4.48
CA ASN A 216 -11.88 -12.62 -4.37
C ASN A 216 -11.53 -13.87 -5.21
N GLY A 217 -10.29 -13.96 -5.69
CA GLY A 217 -9.80 -15.07 -6.51
C GLY A 217 -9.23 -16.21 -5.68
N ASP A 218 -8.70 -17.22 -6.37
CA ASP A 218 -8.03 -18.35 -5.75
C ASP A 218 -6.60 -17.95 -5.30
N PHE A 219 -6.45 -17.70 -4.01
CA PHE A 219 -5.14 -17.38 -3.40
C PHE A 219 -4.14 -18.53 -3.54
N GLN A 220 -4.59 -19.79 -3.46
CA GLN A 220 -3.70 -20.94 -3.56
C GLN A 220 -3.11 -21.03 -4.97
N ALA A 221 -3.93 -20.85 -5.99
CA ALA A 221 -3.49 -20.85 -7.38
C ALA A 221 -2.45 -19.75 -7.67
N ALA A 222 -2.56 -18.59 -7.02
CA ALA A 222 -1.59 -17.51 -7.15
C ALA A 222 -0.25 -17.81 -6.45
N VAL A 223 -0.28 -18.50 -5.31
CA VAL A 223 0.91 -18.74 -4.46
C VAL A 223 1.66 -20.02 -4.86
N SER A 224 0.96 -21.06 -5.31
CA SER A 224 1.59 -22.33 -5.71
C SER A 224 2.80 -22.19 -6.66
N PRO A 225 2.80 -21.29 -7.67
CA PRO A 225 3.93 -21.13 -8.58
C PRO A 225 5.21 -20.57 -7.93
N ILE A 226 5.10 -19.86 -6.80
CA ILE A 226 6.25 -19.27 -6.11
C ILE A 226 6.71 -20.12 -4.93
N MET A 227 5.93 -21.10 -4.48
CA MET A 227 6.33 -21.96 -3.36
C MET A 227 7.29 -23.04 -3.84
N PRO A 228 8.32 -23.38 -3.04
CA PRO A 228 9.22 -24.46 -3.38
C PRO A 228 8.44 -25.78 -3.45
N LYS A 229 8.58 -26.50 -4.55
CA LYS A 229 8.03 -27.85 -4.70
C LYS A 229 8.58 -28.75 -3.60
N LEU A 230 7.73 -29.63 -3.07
CA LEU A 230 8.17 -30.65 -2.12
C LEU A 230 8.95 -31.72 -2.90
N LEU A 231 9.88 -32.38 -2.21
CA LEU A 231 10.66 -33.46 -2.84
C LEU A 231 9.74 -34.60 -3.31
N GLU A 232 8.70 -34.91 -2.53
CA GLU A 232 7.66 -35.90 -2.88
C GLU A 232 6.92 -35.55 -4.18
N ASP A 233 6.63 -34.27 -4.41
CA ASP A 233 5.99 -33.79 -5.64
C ASP A 233 6.93 -33.95 -6.84
N LEU A 234 8.22 -33.63 -6.65
CA LEU A 234 9.26 -33.79 -7.68
C LEU A 234 9.48 -35.28 -8.03
N GLU A 235 9.43 -36.16 -7.05
CA GLU A 235 9.51 -37.61 -7.24
C GLU A 235 8.31 -38.13 -8.03
N THR A 236 7.10 -37.70 -7.67
CA THR A 236 5.86 -38.07 -8.36
C THR A 236 5.87 -37.59 -9.82
N GLU A 237 6.25 -36.34 -10.06
CA GLU A 237 6.39 -35.79 -11.43
C GLU A 237 7.41 -36.58 -12.26
N ARG A 238 8.57 -36.93 -11.67
CA ARG A 238 9.59 -37.75 -12.34
C ARG A 238 9.03 -39.13 -12.70
N GLU A 239 8.32 -39.78 -11.78
CA GLU A 239 7.72 -41.10 -12.04
C GLU A 239 6.68 -41.05 -13.16
N ASP A 240 5.85 -40.02 -13.18
CA ASP A 240 4.82 -39.86 -14.20
C ASP A 240 5.43 -39.53 -15.57
N GLU A 241 6.53 -38.76 -15.60
CA GLU A 241 7.28 -38.48 -16.82
C GLU A 241 7.99 -39.73 -17.34
N VAL A 242 8.59 -40.54 -16.47
CA VAL A 242 9.14 -41.86 -16.84
C VAL A 242 8.05 -42.73 -17.46
N LYS A 243 6.87 -42.85 -16.83
CA LYS A 243 5.75 -43.63 -17.37
C LYS A 243 5.29 -43.09 -18.73
N ARG A 244 5.27 -41.76 -18.91
CA ARG A 244 4.93 -41.12 -20.19
C ARG A 244 5.94 -41.50 -21.27
N LEU A 245 7.23 -41.39 -20.98
CA LEU A 245 8.32 -41.73 -21.92
C LEU A 245 8.32 -43.23 -22.25
N GLU A 246 8.04 -44.11 -21.28
CA GLU A 246 7.91 -45.56 -21.50
C GLU A 246 6.77 -45.87 -22.49
N ARG A 247 5.59 -45.24 -22.32
CA ARG A 247 4.48 -45.34 -23.28
C ARG A 247 4.82 -44.78 -24.66
N ALA A 248 5.49 -43.63 -24.71
CA ALA A 248 5.93 -43.03 -25.97
C ALA A 248 6.93 -43.94 -26.70
N ARG A 249 7.83 -44.60 -25.97
CA ARG A 249 8.78 -45.57 -26.54
C ARG A 249 8.08 -46.78 -27.16
N GLU A 250 7.03 -47.30 -26.52
CA GLU A 250 6.21 -48.37 -27.11
C GLU A 250 5.53 -47.92 -28.41
N GLN A 251 5.04 -46.68 -28.47
CA GLN A 251 4.44 -46.10 -29.67
C GLN A 251 5.46 -45.93 -30.82
N VAL A 252 6.69 -45.52 -30.51
CA VAL A 252 7.80 -45.47 -31.47
C VAL A 252 8.18 -46.85 -32.00
N ALA A 253 8.20 -47.85 -31.12
CA ALA A 253 8.42 -49.24 -31.54
C ALA A 253 7.34 -49.73 -32.52
N GLN A 254 6.14 -49.13 -32.48
CA GLN A 254 5.04 -49.37 -33.41
C GLN A 254 5.04 -48.43 -34.63
N GLY A 255 6.05 -47.56 -34.78
CA GLY A 255 6.21 -46.66 -35.94
C GLY A 255 5.52 -45.30 -35.82
N HIS A 256 5.04 -44.92 -34.64
CA HIS A 256 4.42 -43.61 -34.40
C HIS A 256 5.46 -42.56 -33.95
N PRO A 257 5.28 -41.26 -34.28
CA PRO A 257 6.16 -40.19 -33.80
C PRO A 257 5.98 -39.91 -32.29
N VAL A 258 6.99 -39.34 -31.65
CA VAL A 258 6.95 -38.95 -30.22
C VAL A 258 6.61 -37.48 -30.10
N LEU A 259 5.70 -37.13 -29.19
CA LEU A 259 5.51 -35.76 -28.76
C LEU A 259 6.46 -35.44 -27.58
N MET A 260 7.36 -34.49 -27.80
CA MET A 260 8.31 -33.98 -26.81
C MET A 260 8.04 -32.51 -26.54
N LYS A 261 8.20 -32.09 -25.30
CA LYS A 261 8.11 -30.67 -24.95
C LYS A 261 9.37 -29.94 -25.43
N ASN A 262 9.20 -28.85 -26.17
CA ASN A 262 10.29 -27.95 -26.52
C ASN A 262 10.70 -27.13 -25.28
N GLU A 263 11.99 -27.09 -24.96
CA GLU A 263 12.51 -26.42 -23.76
C GLU A 263 12.44 -24.89 -23.84
N GLU A 264 12.42 -24.31 -25.03
CA GLU A 264 12.38 -22.85 -25.24
C GLU A 264 10.94 -22.31 -25.33
N THR A 265 10.04 -23.05 -26.00
CA THR A 265 8.66 -22.61 -26.24
C THR A 265 7.64 -23.25 -25.29
N GLY A 266 7.99 -24.38 -24.68
CA GLY A 266 7.09 -25.15 -23.82
C GLY A 266 5.99 -25.92 -24.56
N GLU A 267 5.95 -25.85 -25.89
CA GLU A 267 4.95 -26.53 -26.72
C GLU A 267 5.32 -28.00 -26.98
N MET A 268 4.33 -28.85 -27.25
CA MET A 268 4.54 -30.26 -27.59
C MET A 268 4.78 -30.39 -29.11
N GLU A 269 5.98 -30.84 -29.48
CA GLU A 269 6.40 -31.00 -30.87
C GLU A 269 6.68 -32.47 -31.18
N GLU A 270 6.35 -32.87 -32.41
CA GLU A 270 6.75 -34.19 -32.91
C GLU A 270 8.26 -34.23 -33.12
N ARG A 271 8.93 -35.16 -32.43
CA ARG A 271 10.34 -35.46 -32.62
C ARG A 271 10.51 -36.90 -33.11
N HIS A 272 11.35 -37.05 -34.11
CA HIS A 272 11.85 -38.36 -34.53
C HIS A 272 12.96 -38.79 -33.56
N MET A 273 12.60 -39.59 -32.57
CA MET A 273 13.54 -40.26 -31.67
C MET A 273 13.44 -41.76 -31.83
N SER A 274 14.58 -42.46 -31.76
CA SER A 274 14.61 -43.92 -31.72
C SER A 274 14.22 -44.44 -30.34
N SER A 275 13.78 -45.70 -30.28
CA SER A 275 13.47 -46.39 -29.03
C SER A 275 14.67 -46.42 -28.06
N GLU A 276 15.89 -46.51 -28.60
CA GLU A 276 17.13 -46.45 -27.82
C GLU A 276 17.36 -45.06 -27.22
N GLN A 277 17.14 -43.98 -27.99
CA GLN A 277 17.28 -42.61 -27.48
C GLN A 277 16.30 -42.31 -26.35
N LEU A 278 15.07 -42.82 -26.45
CA LEU A 278 14.09 -42.70 -25.35
C LEU A 278 14.50 -43.54 -24.14
N GLN A 279 15.07 -44.72 -24.34
CA GLN A 279 15.56 -45.53 -23.22
C GLN A 279 16.70 -44.83 -22.48
N THR A 280 17.66 -44.25 -23.20
CA THR A 280 18.73 -43.44 -22.59
C THR A 280 18.15 -42.28 -21.78
N LEU A 281 17.16 -41.56 -22.33
CA LEU A 281 16.49 -40.46 -21.62
C LEU A 281 15.77 -40.93 -20.35
N ILE A 282 15.10 -42.09 -20.40
CA ILE A 282 14.42 -42.69 -19.23
C ILE A 282 15.45 -43.04 -18.14
N ASP A 283 16.57 -43.66 -18.51
CA ASP A 283 17.61 -44.05 -17.57
C ASP A 283 18.28 -42.82 -16.95
N GLU A 284 18.59 -41.80 -17.75
CA GLU A 284 19.06 -40.50 -17.27
C GLU A 284 18.07 -39.85 -16.30
N LEU A 285 16.77 -39.88 -16.60
CA LEU A 285 15.75 -39.30 -15.72
C LEU A 285 15.64 -40.06 -14.39
N LYS A 286 15.78 -41.39 -14.41
CA LYS A 286 15.73 -42.25 -13.22
C LYS A 286 16.95 -42.05 -12.31
N GLU A 287 18.14 -41.89 -12.90
CA GLU A 287 19.39 -41.70 -12.17
C GLU A 287 19.63 -40.25 -11.72
N LYS A 288 18.93 -39.26 -12.31
CA LYS A 288 19.04 -37.86 -11.91
C LYS A 288 18.64 -37.67 -10.45
N GLU A 289 19.59 -37.18 -9.65
CA GLU A 289 19.34 -36.82 -8.25
C GLU A 289 18.34 -35.66 -8.19
N LEU A 290 17.21 -35.88 -7.52
CA LEU A 290 16.22 -34.84 -7.28
C LEU A 290 16.73 -33.97 -6.15
N GLN A 291 17.16 -32.76 -6.49
CA GLN A 291 17.51 -31.75 -5.50
C GLN A 291 16.32 -30.83 -5.32
N ARG A 292 15.90 -30.65 -4.07
CA ARG A 292 14.97 -29.58 -3.72
C ARG A 292 15.66 -28.26 -4.05
N ASP A 293 15.05 -27.45 -4.90
CA ASP A 293 15.57 -26.14 -5.24
C ASP A 293 15.84 -25.37 -3.93
N PRO A 294 17.09 -24.95 -3.64
CA PRO A 294 17.38 -24.22 -2.42
C PRO A 294 16.49 -22.98 -2.42
N PHE A 295 15.60 -22.89 -1.43
CA PHE A 295 14.66 -21.78 -1.21
C PHE A 295 15.11 -20.52 -1.96
N GLU A 296 14.50 -20.23 -3.11
CA GLU A 296 14.91 -19.10 -3.96
C GLU A 296 14.75 -17.76 -3.21
N PHE A 297 14.01 -17.76 -2.10
CA PHE A 297 13.85 -16.68 -1.14
C PHE A 297 13.94 -17.22 0.31
N ASP A 298 14.47 -16.41 1.22
CA ASP A 298 14.58 -16.70 2.63
C ASP A 298 13.27 -16.42 3.40
N ALA A 299 12.39 -15.55 2.87
CA ALA A 299 11.10 -15.19 3.46
C ALA A 299 10.08 -14.69 2.42
N VAL A 300 8.79 -14.77 2.74
CA VAL A 300 7.67 -14.24 1.95
C VAL A 300 7.07 -13.03 2.67
N LEU A 301 6.85 -11.95 1.92
CA LEU A 301 6.18 -10.70 2.35
C LEU A 301 4.74 -10.66 1.87
#